data_AF-A0A7J4J2I9-F1
#
_entry.id   AF-A0A7J4J2I9-F1
#
_cell.length_a   1.000
_cell.length_b   1.000
_cell.length_c   1.000
_cell.angle_alpha   90.00
_cell.angle_beta   90.00
_cell.angle_gamma   90.00
#
_symmetry.space_group_name_H-M   'P 1'
#
loop_
_entity.id
_entity.type
_entity.pdbx_description
1 polymer ?
#
loop_
_entity_poly.entity_id
_entity_poly.type
_entity_poly.pdbx_seq_one_letter_code
_entity_poly.pdbx_strand_id
1 'polypeptide(L)'
;MVRTMEGKHPGYYEAILQLRHPTELVLDFVYAEIERKGIYITKEEEEKNGIDIYLADGPFTRDLGHRLQAKFGGEYLVTAKLYGNKDGRDVYRLTVLFRQAHFAKHDLITYRGNTYIVKTLDKEIILQEEKTGKKIRLKYKEMSAIKKVEA
;
A
#
# COMPACT_ATOMS: atom_id res chain seq x y z
N MET A 1 18.99 -4.87 -6.96
CA MET A 1 19.28 -4.75 -5.52
C MET A 1 20.57 -3.99 -5.33
N VAL A 2 20.46 -2.77 -4.81
CA VAL A 2 21.61 -1.99 -4.36
C VAL A 2 22.11 -2.66 -3.09
N ARG A 3 23.31 -3.23 -3.16
CA ARG A 3 23.93 -3.98 -2.06
C ARG A 3 24.75 -3.10 -1.13
N THR A 4 25.08 -1.87 -1.55
CA THR A 4 25.84 -0.88 -0.77
C THR A 4 25.45 0.53 -1.18
N MET A 5 25.41 1.44 -0.20
CA MET A 5 25.24 2.88 -0.42
C MET A 5 26.57 3.61 -0.60
N GLU A 6 27.70 2.90 -0.54
CA GLU A 6 29.03 3.46 -0.78
C GLU A 6 29.12 4.11 -2.18
N GLY A 7 29.60 5.35 -2.22
CA GLY A 7 29.70 6.14 -3.45
C GLY A 7 28.37 6.64 -4.02
N LYS A 8 27.24 6.40 -3.35
CA LYS A 8 25.94 6.97 -3.72
C LYS A 8 25.73 8.33 -3.07
N HIS A 9 24.98 9.18 -3.75
CA HIS A 9 24.54 10.45 -3.17
C HIS A 9 23.69 10.17 -1.91
N PRO A 10 23.80 10.95 -0.82
CA PRO A 10 23.07 10.71 0.44
C PRO A 10 21.54 10.60 0.27
N GLY A 11 20.98 11.33 -0.71
CA GLY A 11 19.55 11.26 -1.07
C GLY A 11 19.19 10.26 -2.17
N TYR A 12 20.04 9.27 -2.46
CA TYR A 12 19.75 8.24 -3.47
C TYR A 12 18.64 7.32 -2.98
N TYR A 13 17.59 7.15 -3.78
CA TYR A 13 16.55 6.14 -3.58
C TYR A 13 16.05 5.61 -4.92
N GLU A 14 15.47 4.41 -4.91
CA GLU A 14 14.86 3.77 -6.07
C GLU A 14 13.33 3.78 -6.00
N ALA A 15 12.78 3.73 -4.78
CA ALA A 15 11.34 3.73 -4.57
C ALA A 15 10.94 4.53 -3.34
N ILE A 16 9.70 5.01 -3.36
CA ILE A 16 9.01 5.59 -2.21
C ILE A 16 7.87 4.65 -1.84
N LEU A 17 7.85 4.15 -0.60
CA LEU A 17 6.71 3.47 -0.02
C LEU A 17 5.84 4.49 0.71
N GLN A 18 4.67 4.77 0.16
CA GLN A 18 3.70 5.71 0.71
C GLN A 18 2.63 4.93 1.46
N LEU A 19 2.63 5.01 2.78
CA LEU A 19 1.61 4.41 3.63
C LEU A 19 0.56 5.47 3.97
N ARG A 20 -0.73 5.16 3.77
CA ARG A 20 -1.85 6.05 4.09
C ARG A 20 -2.84 5.34 5.00
N HIS A 21 -3.17 6.02 6.09
CA HIS A 21 -3.92 5.51 7.24
C HIS A 21 -3.35 4.20 7.82
N PRO A 22 -2.01 4.06 7.97
CA PRO A 22 -1.45 2.82 8.51
C PRO A 22 -1.81 2.67 9.99
N THR A 23 -2.25 1.48 10.37
CA THR A 23 -2.25 1.05 11.78
C THR A 23 -0.83 0.74 12.25
N GLU A 24 -0.58 0.74 13.56
CA GLU A 24 0.71 0.33 14.14
C GLU A 24 1.17 -1.04 13.63
N LEU A 25 0.27 -2.02 13.54
CA LEU A 25 0.56 -3.36 12.98
C LEU A 25 1.07 -3.33 11.53
N VAL A 26 0.65 -2.35 10.73
CA VAL A 26 1.13 -2.17 9.36
C VAL A 26 2.54 -1.59 9.38
N LEU A 27 2.81 -0.60 10.23
CA LEU A 27 4.13 -0.02 10.41
C LEU A 27 5.13 -1.07 10.90
N ASP A 28 4.78 -1.81 11.95
CA ASP A 28 5.62 -2.87 12.50
C ASP A 28 5.99 -3.92 11.45
N PHE A 29 5.00 -4.33 10.65
CA PHE A 29 5.24 -5.27 9.56
C PHE A 29 6.18 -4.70 8.50
N VAL A 30 6.03 -3.43 8.13
CA VAL A 30 6.89 -2.77 7.13
C VAL A 30 8.33 -2.69 7.63
N TYR A 31 8.56 -2.21 8.86
CA TYR A 31 9.90 -2.08 9.41
C TYR A 31 10.58 -3.43 9.60
N ALA A 32 9.87 -4.43 10.12
CA ALA A 32 10.40 -5.79 10.25
C ALA A 32 10.80 -6.38 8.89
N GLU A 33 10.05 -6.12 7.82
CA GLU A 33 10.37 -6.60 6.48
C GLU A 33 11.56 -5.88 5.84
N ILE A 34 11.69 -4.58 6.06
CA ILE A 34 12.84 -3.77 5.64
C ILE A 34 14.11 -4.27 6.33
N GLU A 35 14.07 -4.43 7.66
CA GLU A 35 15.19 -4.92 8.47
C GLU A 35 15.59 -6.34 8.05
N ARG A 36 14.63 -7.26 7.94
CA ARG A 36 14.86 -8.65 7.52
C ARG A 36 15.56 -8.76 6.16
N LYS A 37 15.30 -7.81 5.25
CA LYS A 37 15.92 -7.77 3.92
C LYS A 37 17.17 -6.90 3.86
N GLY A 38 17.53 -6.21 4.94
CA GLY A 38 18.67 -5.30 4.99
C GLY A 38 18.54 -4.13 4.01
N ILE A 39 17.32 -3.65 3.77
CA ILE A 39 17.09 -2.55 2.83
C ILE A 39 17.37 -1.22 3.51
N TYR A 40 18.14 -0.36 2.84
CA TYR A 40 18.49 0.94 3.38
C TYR A 40 17.34 1.94 3.24
N ILE A 41 16.94 2.55 4.36
CA ILE A 41 16.02 3.70 4.42
C ILE A 41 16.84 4.97 4.29
N THR A 42 16.55 5.77 3.27
CA THR A 42 17.35 6.97 2.95
C THR A 42 16.75 8.23 3.57
N LYS A 43 15.43 8.22 3.73
CA LYS A 43 14.63 9.33 4.24
C LYS A 43 13.27 8.81 4.68
N GLU A 44 12.71 9.42 5.71
CA GLU A 44 11.31 9.26 6.09
C GLU A 44 10.68 10.65 6.19
N GLU A 45 9.44 10.76 5.71
CA GLU A 45 8.65 11.98 5.78
C GLU A 45 7.28 11.67 6.35
N GLU A 46 6.95 12.29 7.49
CA GLU A 46 5.61 12.22 8.05
C GLU A 46 4.62 13.01 7.20
N GLU A 47 3.46 12.43 6.97
CA GLU A 47 2.36 13.02 6.23
C GLU A 47 1.12 13.08 7.13
N LYS A 48 0.21 14.03 6.88
CA LYS A 48 -1.00 14.22 7.73
C LYS A 48 -1.78 12.92 7.98
N ASN A 49 -1.78 12.03 7.00
CA ASN A 49 -2.52 10.78 7.02
C ASN A 49 -1.59 9.55 6.86
N GLY A 50 -0.31 9.65 7.19
CA GLY A 50 0.60 8.49 7.10
C GLY A 50 2.08 8.87 7.00
N ILE A 51 2.84 8.12 6.22
CA ILE A 51 4.30 8.28 6.13
C ILE A 51 4.80 7.88 4.73
N ASP A 52 5.82 8.58 4.26
CA ASP A 52 6.57 8.27 3.05
C ASP A 52 7.97 7.77 3.42
N ILE A 53 8.28 6.52 3.07
CA ILE A 53 9.56 5.87 3.37
C ILE A 53 10.33 5.70 2.07
N TYR A 54 11.51 6.29 1.99
CA TYR A 54 12.37 6.25 0.80
C TYR A 54 13.35 5.09 0.88
N LEU A 55 13.30 4.20 -0.09
CA LEU A 55 14.00 2.91 -0.09
C LEU A 55 14.95 2.77 -1.27
N ALA A 56 16.12 2.18 -1.02
CA ALA A 56 17.16 1.94 -2.02
C ALA A 56 16.93 0.69 -2.91
N ASP A 57 15.77 0.02 -2.80
CA ASP A 57 15.44 -1.15 -3.64
C ASP A 57 14.00 -1.09 -4.17
N GLY A 58 13.87 -0.85 -5.47
CA GLY A 58 12.57 -0.77 -6.14
C GLY A 58 11.77 -2.08 -6.17
N PRO A 59 12.37 -3.21 -6.61
CA PRO A 59 11.70 -4.50 -6.64
C PRO A 59 11.15 -4.96 -5.27
N PHE A 60 11.94 -4.81 -4.20
CA PHE A 60 11.50 -5.10 -2.83
C PHE A 60 10.31 -4.23 -2.44
N THR A 61 10.38 -2.93 -2.71
CA THR A 61 9.32 -1.99 -2.32
C THR A 61 7.99 -2.33 -3.01
N ARG A 62 8.05 -2.71 -4.29
CA ARG A 62 6.89 -3.18 -5.06
C ARG A 62 6.27 -4.43 -4.45
N ASP A 63 7.09 -5.43 -4.12
CA ASP A 63 6.65 -6.68 -3.49
C ASP A 63 6.03 -6.42 -2.11
N LEU A 64 6.67 -5.58 -1.29
CA LEU A 64 6.18 -5.22 0.03
C LEU A 64 4.78 -4.59 -0.04
N GLY A 65 4.53 -3.67 -0.99
CA GLY A 65 3.20 -3.09 -1.19
C GLY A 65 2.13 -4.13 -1.57
N HIS A 66 2.48 -5.13 -2.40
CA HIS A 66 1.56 -6.21 -2.74
C HIS A 66 1.26 -7.11 -1.52
N ARG A 67 2.28 -7.41 -0.69
CA ARG A 67 2.10 -8.18 0.55
C ARG A 67 1.27 -7.43 1.59
N LEU A 68 1.40 -6.11 1.65
CA LEU A 68 0.55 -5.25 2.49
C LEU A 68 -0.92 -5.39 2.11
N GLN A 69 -1.26 -5.28 0.83
CA GLN A 69 -2.63 -5.49 0.35
C GLN A 69 -3.14 -6.89 0.68
N ALA A 70 -2.37 -7.93 0.40
CA ALA A 70 -2.79 -9.32 0.66
C ALA A 70 -3.00 -9.61 2.15
N LYS A 71 -2.23 -8.98 3.04
CA LYS A 71 -2.27 -9.24 4.49
C LYS A 71 -3.29 -8.37 5.23
N PHE A 72 -3.38 -7.09 4.89
CA PHE A 72 -4.13 -6.11 5.67
C PHE A 72 -5.37 -5.58 4.94
N GLY A 73 -5.49 -5.83 3.63
CA GLY A 73 -6.49 -5.21 2.78
C GLY A 73 -6.22 -3.72 2.59
N GLY A 74 -6.44 -3.25 1.37
CA GLY A 74 -6.25 -1.84 1.05
C GLY A 74 -5.98 -1.60 -0.43
N GLU A 75 -5.94 -0.34 -0.79
CA GLU A 75 -5.56 0.08 -2.13
C GLU A 75 -4.05 -0.05 -2.28
N TYR A 76 -3.62 -0.76 -3.33
CA TYR A 76 -2.24 -0.84 -3.78
C TYR A 76 -2.14 -0.26 -5.18
N LEU A 77 -1.23 0.71 -5.34
CA LEU A 77 -0.96 1.35 -6.63
C LEU A 77 0.55 1.53 -6.80
N VAL A 78 1.05 1.27 -8.01
CA VAL A 78 2.45 1.51 -8.36
C VAL A 78 2.51 2.43 -9.56
N THR A 79 3.30 3.49 -9.45
CA THR A 79 3.65 4.37 -10.55
C THR A 79 5.17 4.42 -10.71
N ALA A 80 5.63 4.82 -11.89
CA ALA A 80 7.03 4.99 -12.19
C ALA A 80 7.24 6.33 -12.90
N LYS A 81 8.27 7.06 -12.51
CA LYS A 81 8.68 8.31 -13.15
C LYS A 81 10.10 8.18 -13.66
N LEU A 82 10.35 8.62 -14.90
CA LEU A 82 11.71 8.71 -15.43
C LEU A 82 12.52 9.68 -14.56
N TYR A 83 13.59 9.19 -13.98
CA TYR A 83 14.51 9.98 -13.16
C TYR A 83 15.70 10.50 -13.97
N GLY A 84 16.19 9.70 -14.93
CA GLY A 84 17.26 10.11 -15.83
C GLY A 84 17.68 8.99 -16.75
N ASN A 85 18.78 9.20 -17.45
CA ASN A 85 19.42 8.20 -18.30
C ASN A 85 20.84 7.94 -17.77
N LYS A 86 21.20 6.67 -17.62
CA LYS A 86 22.52 6.23 -17.20
C LYS A 86 23.03 5.20 -18.19
N ASP A 87 24.16 5.48 -18.82
CA ASP A 87 24.81 4.58 -19.79
C ASP A 87 23.85 4.15 -20.92
N GLY A 88 23.02 5.08 -21.40
CA GLY A 88 22.02 4.83 -22.45
C GLY A 88 20.75 4.11 -21.96
N ARG A 89 20.64 3.82 -20.66
CA ARG A 89 19.47 3.16 -20.07
C ARG A 89 18.67 4.12 -19.20
N ASP A 90 17.36 4.12 -19.40
CA ASP A 90 16.46 4.90 -18.58
C ASP A 90 16.38 4.35 -17.16
N VAL A 91 16.56 5.25 -16.20
CA VAL A 91 16.48 4.98 -14.76
C VAL A 91 15.17 5.57 -14.26
N TYR A 92 14.33 4.72 -13.67
CA TYR A 92 13.04 5.11 -13.12
C TYR A 92 13.07 5.10 -11.60
N ARG A 93 12.30 6.01 -11.00
CA ARG A 93 11.93 5.96 -9.58
C ARG A 93 10.50 5.46 -9.45
N LEU A 94 10.29 4.54 -8.53
CA LEU A 94 8.97 3.96 -8.25
C LEU A 94 8.28 4.72 -7.11
N THR A 95 6.96 4.85 -7.21
CA THR A 95 6.12 5.20 -6.07
C THR A 95 5.16 4.05 -5.84
N VAL A 96 5.20 3.50 -4.63
CA VAL A 96 4.34 2.40 -4.19
C VAL A 96 3.42 2.95 -3.12
N LEU A 97 2.14 3.11 -3.46
CA LEU A 97 1.11 3.56 -2.54
C LEU A 97 0.40 2.35 -1.93
N PHE A 98 0.31 2.34 -0.61
CA PHE A 98 -0.62 1.51 0.14
C PHE A 98 -1.55 2.39 0.98
N ARG A 99 -2.86 2.36 0.70
CA ARG A 99 -3.88 2.98 1.54
C ARG A 99 -4.69 1.89 2.22
N GLN A 100 -4.56 1.79 3.55
CA GLN A 100 -5.28 0.79 4.32
C GLN A 100 -6.79 1.02 4.26
N ALA A 101 -7.57 -0.07 4.20
CA ALA A 101 -9.02 0.01 4.27
C ALA A 101 -9.48 0.37 5.69
N HIS A 102 -10.47 1.25 5.82
CA HIS A 102 -11.06 1.66 7.10
C HIS A 102 -12.15 0.70 7.62
N PHE A 103 -12.19 -0.51 7.07
CA PHE A 103 -13.11 -1.58 7.44
C PHE A 103 -12.41 -2.93 7.31
N ALA A 104 -12.87 -3.89 8.09
CA ALA A 104 -12.34 -5.24 8.16
C ALA A 104 -13.33 -6.28 7.64
N LYS A 105 -12.86 -7.52 7.51
CA LYS A 105 -13.72 -8.66 7.20
C LYS A 105 -14.80 -8.80 8.29
N HIS A 106 -16.03 -9.07 7.86
CA HIS A 106 -17.25 -9.16 8.66
C HIS A 106 -17.84 -7.82 9.13
N ASP A 107 -17.21 -6.68 8.85
CA ASP A 107 -17.85 -5.39 9.11
C ASP A 107 -19.12 -5.22 8.28
N LEU A 108 -20.11 -4.54 8.88
CA LEU A 108 -21.29 -4.04 8.20
C LEU A 108 -20.97 -2.66 7.60
N ILE A 109 -21.22 -2.51 6.29
CA ILE A 109 -20.88 -1.31 5.54
C ILE A 109 -22.03 -0.89 4.65
N THR A 110 -22.11 0.41 4.37
CA THR A 110 -23.05 0.98 3.40
C THR A 110 -22.31 1.36 2.12
N TYR A 111 -22.82 0.90 0.99
CA TYR A 111 -22.32 1.25 -0.34
C TYR A 111 -23.51 1.51 -1.28
N ARG A 112 -23.53 2.69 -1.91
CA ARG A 112 -24.62 3.12 -2.83
C ARG A 112 -26.04 2.95 -2.26
N GLY A 113 -26.21 3.19 -0.97
CA GLY A 113 -27.51 3.16 -0.29
C GLY A 113 -27.97 1.78 0.20
N ASN A 114 -27.21 0.71 -0.07
CA ASN A 114 -27.51 -0.64 0.44
C ASN A 114 -26.49 -1.06 1.50
N THR A 115 -26.93 -1.92 2.42
CA THR A 115 -26.12 -2.50 3.48
C THR A 115 -25.50 -3.82 3.02
N TYR A 116 -24.20 -3.97 3.28
CA TYR A 116 -23.43 -5.16 2.94
C TYR A 116 -22.59 -5.62 4.12
N ILE A 117 -22.27 -6.91 4.12
CA ILE A 117 -21.24 -7.50 4.98
C ILE A 117 -19.98 -7.73 4.16
N VAL A 118 -18.83 -7.28 4.67
CA VAL A 118 -17.53 -7.53 4.04
C VAL A 118 -17.16 -9.00 4.17
N LYS A 119 -17.03 -9.71 3.05
CA LYS A 119 -16.66 -11.14 3.05
C LYS A 119 -15.18 -11.37 2.82
N THR A 120 -14.55 -10.59 1.96
CA THR A 120 -13.13 -10.75 1.61
C THR A 120 -12.47 -9.41 1.34
N LEU A 121 -11.22 -9.28 1.78
CA LEU A 121 -10.32 -8.16 1.54
C LEU A 121 -8.97 -8.72 1.08
N ASP A 122 -8.85 -9.03 -0.21
CA ASP A 122 -7.62 -9.55 -0.81
C ASP A 122 -7.19 -8.64 -1.97
N LYS A 123 -7.26 -9.09 -3.23
CA LYS A 123 -7.05 -8.22 -4.41
C LYS A 123 -8.24 -7.32 -4.71
N GLU A 124 -9.44 -7.79 -4.34
CA GLU A 124 -10.70 -7.08 -4.50
C GLU A 124 -11.50 -7.17 -3.19
N ILE A 125 -12.43 -6.24 -3.03
CA ILE A 125 -13.37 -6.22 -1.92
C ILE A 125 -14.60 -7.03 -2.35
N ILE A 126 -14.91 -8.11 -1.63
CA ILE A 126 -16.14 -8.88 -1.84
C ILE A 126 -17.14 -8.50 -0.77
N LEU A 127 -18.28 -7.97 -1.20
CA LEU A 127 -19.39 -7.57 -0.35
C LEU A 127 -20.58 -8.49 -0.58
N GLN A 128 -21.31 -8.82 0.47
CA GLN A 128 -22.56 -9.56 0.41
C GLN A 128 -23.69 -8.68 0.92
N GLU A 129 -24.71 -8.44 0.09
CA GLU A 129 -25.87 -7.63 0.46
C GLU A 129 -26.65 -8.34 1.58
N GLU A 130 -27.01 -7.59 2.61
CA GLU A 130 -27.66 -8.13 3.80
C GLU A 130 -29.05 -8.71 3.50
N LYS A 131 -29.86 -8.01 2.69
CA LYS A 131 -31.25 -8.39 2.41
C LYS A 131 -31.39 -9.57 1.45
N THR A 132 -30.56 -9.60 0.40
CA THR A 132 -30.72 -10.56 -0.71
C THR A 132 -29.67 -11.66 -0.71
N GLY A 133 -28.57 -11.49 0.04
CA GLY A 133 -27.40 -12.36 -0.03
C GLY A 133 -26.58 -12.21 -1.33
N LYS A 134 -26.94 -11.31 -2.24
CA LYS A 134 -26.21 -11.10 -3.51
C LYS A 134 -24.80 -10.59 -3.24
N LYS A 135 -23.81 -11.17 -3.93
CA LYS A 135 -22.41 -10.75 -3.82
C LYS A 135 -22.04 -9.76 -4.92
N ILE A 136 -21.27 -8.73 -4.56
CA ILE A 136 -20.63 -7.80 -5.51
C ILE A 136 -19.13 -7.74 -5.24
N ARG A 137 -18.37 -7.42 -6.29
CA ARG A 137 -16.91 -7.23 -6.24
C ARG A 137 -16.60 -5.78 -6.54
N LEU A 138 -15.76 -5.16 -5.72
CA LEU A 138 -15.32 -3.77 -5.90
C LEU A 138 -13.79 -3.71 -5.92
N LYS A 139 -13.26 -2.76 -6.67
CA LYS A 139 -11.83 -2.42 -6.59
C LYS A 139 -11.59 -1.50 -5.39
N TYR A 140 -10.40 -1.57 -4.80
CA TYR A 140 -10.06 -0.72 -3.66
C TYR A 140 -10.11 0.79 -3.96
N LYS A 141 -9.91 1.21 -5.20
CA LYS A 141 -10.11 2.62 -5.61
C LYS A 141 -11.53 3.15 -5.33
N GLU A 142 -12.50 2.26 -5.18
CA GLU A 142 -13.91 2.59 -4.89
C GLU A 142 -14.20 2.62 -3.38
N MET A 143 -13.23 2.27 -2.53
CA MET A 143 -13.46 2.12 -1.09
C MET A 143 -13.77 3.45 -0.39
N SER A 144 -13.39 4.60 -0.97
CA SER A 144 -13.74 5.92 -0.45
C SER A 144 -15.25 6.17 -0.43
N ALA A 145 -16.02 5.48 -1.26
CA ALA A 145 -17.48 5.54 -1.26
C ALA A 145 -18.13 4.57 -0.26
N ILE A 146 -17.35 3.74 0.43
CA ILE A 146 -17.82 2.81 1.45
C ILE A 146 -17.83 3.50 2.80
N LYS A 147 -18.95 3.43 3.52
CA LYS A 147 -19.06 3.91 4.90
C LYS A 147 -19.22 2.74 5.83
N LYS A 148 -18.40 2.67 6.88
CA LYS A 148 -18.60 1.69 7.95
C LYS A 148 -19.86 2.09 8.73
N VAL A 149 -20.73 1.12 8.99
CA VAL A 149 -21.87 1.32 9.89
C VAL A 149 -21.32 1.11 11.30
N GLU A 150 -21.23 2.19 12.08
CA GLU A 150 -20.97 2.06 13.51
C GLU A 150 -22.27 1.55 14.16
N ALA A 151 -22.13 0.46 14.93
CA ALA A 151 -23.22 -0.12 15.70
C ALA A 151 -23.38 0.63 17.03
#